data_AF-M2N929-F1
#
_entry.id   AF-M2N929-F1
#
_cell.length_a   1.000
_cell.length_b   1.000
_cell.length_c   1.000
_cell.angle_alpha   90.00
_cell.angle_beta   90.00
_cell.angle_gamma   90.00
#
_symmetry.space_group_name_H-M   'P 1'
#
loop_
_entity.id
_entity.type
_entity.pdbx_description
1 polymer ?
#
loop_
_entity_poly.entity_id
_entity_poly.type
_entity_poly.pdbx_seq_one_letter_code
_entity_poly.pdbx_strand_id
1 'polypeptide(L)'
;MSAIAEGSIRRRSFEPGSRPDGGTESIEMKSSAFNISEVSHGKGDIELDSAGHGHSVDGWGDTPQDVRDMRRLGKKQEFKRNFNFLSALGFVSIYMATWEFVLVSLSVGLSNGGFAGLFWCFITTVACYSTIVASLAEMASMAPTSGGQYHWTSEFAPPQFQRVLSYASGWMSTLGWLASVASSVYVCGQQIGATVNVLQANLLITNWQLTLIMFALIAVTIVFNTWGARVLPALETASLVGHIAGFFVIMIPLLVLCPKNTAYNVFVDFEANGGWSLGPAYLVSQVTIIYCNLGSDSVVHISEEVEDASLVVPRCMFWSFVYNVALGIVMLIVMLFCIGPLDGAVNSDVPYAVLFNNTGSPALAVVLNVILFFLVFAGNITALATCSREMWAFARDRGLPWSKWIGKMDPKWQIPFNSVYATSVACVILALIQLGSTLAFNIIVSLSVLGLMSTYAISIGCVFYKRLKGEPLPHARWSLGRYGIVINGFALFYALFLLVFCCFPSYLPVDASSANWSPLIWAVVIIASVTYYAVWGKNHYTAPVDFVEGRKVAGVGLQSS
;
A
#
# COMPACT_ATOMS: atom_id res chain seq x y z
N MET A 1 -47.14 -28.61 -48.11
CA MET A 1 -47.78 -27.52 -47.34
C MET A 1 -46.66 -26.52 -46.99
N SER A 2 -46.28 -25.62 -47.92
CA SER A 2 -46.85 -24.27 -48.16
C SER A 2 -46.62 -23.35 -46.95
N ALA A 3 -46.02 -22.15 -47.00
CA ALA A 3 -45.38 -21.32 -48.04
C ALA A 3 -44.64 -20.16 -47.27
N ILE A 4 -43.39 -19.77 -47.61
CA ILE A 4 -42.92 -18.67 -48.49
C ILE A 4 -43.05 -17.22 -47.92
N ALA A 5 -41.89 -16.53 -47.84
CA ALA A 5 -41.56 -15.15 -48.32
C ALA A 5 -40.41 -14.59 -47.45
N GLU A 6 -39.11 -14.49 -47.82
CA GLU A 6 -38.37 -13.92 -48.97
C GLU A 6 -38.37 -12.39 -49.13
N GLY A 7 -37.16 -11.80 -49.24
CA GLY A 7 -36.90 -10.38 -49.54
C GLY A 7 -35.46 -9.96 -49.20
N SER A 8 -34.44 -10.43 -49.92
CA SER A 8 -33.78 -9.82 -51.09
C SER A 8 -32.68 -8.76 -50.80
N ILE A 9 -31.45 -9.16 -51.15
CA ILE A 9 -30.18 -8.43 -51.24
C ILE A 9 -30.15 -7.53 -52.50
N ARG A 10 -29.51 -6.35 -52.43
CA ARG A 10 -28.89 -5.72 -53.62
C ARG A 10 -27.46 -5.26 -53.34
N ARG A 11 -26.50 -5.98 -53.95
CA ARG A 11 -25.17 -5.48 -54.33
C ARG A 11 -25.31 -4.70 -55.65
N ARG A 12 -24.46 -3.68 -55.85
CA ARG A 12 -24.08 -3.18 -57.17
C ARG A 12 -22.55 -3.08 -57.24
N SER A 13 -22.01 -3.46 -58.38
CA SER A 13 -20.59 -3.54 -58.72
C SER A 13 -20.38 -3.18 -60.19
N PHE A 14 -19.17 -2.70 -60.51
CA PHE A 14 -18.52 -2.49 -61.83
C PHE A 14 -19.00 -1.28 -62.68
N GLU A 15 -18.20 -0.51 -63.45
CA GLU A 15 -16.74 -0.25 -63.62
C GLU A 15 -16.59 0.90 -64.70
N PRO A 16 -15.47 1.18 -65.41
CA PRO A 16 -14.78 2.48 -65.50
C PRO A 16 -14.91 3.27 -66.84
N GLY A 17 -14.44 4.53 -66.88
CA GLY A 17 -13.93 5.13 -68.14
C GLY A 17 -14.12 6.64 -68.39
N SER A 18 -13.01 7.26 -68.83
CA SER A 18 -12.85 8.45 -69.72
C SER A 18 -12.81 9.90 -69.16
N ARG A 19 -11.69 10.58 -69.50
CA ARG A 19 -11.37 12.02 -69.36
C ARG A 19 -12.20 12.88 -70.34
N PRO A 20 -12.25 14.21 -70.15
CA PRO A 20 -11.49 15.07 -71.10
C PRO A 20 -10.80 16.32 -70.50
N ASP A 21 -9.70 16.68 -71.16
CA ASP A 21 -9.17 18.02 -71.55
C ASP A 21 -9.00 19.19 -70.56
N GLY A 22 -7.72 19.47 -70.28
CA GLY A 22 -6.98 20.70 -70.60
C GLY A 22 -7.65 22.08 -70.56
N GLY A 23 -7.16 22.94 -69.67
CA GLY A 23 -7.35 24.38 -69.72
C GLY A 23 -6.52 25.11 -68.66
N THR A 24 -5.37 25.64 -69.05
CA THR A 24 -4.50 26.54 -68.27
C THR A 24 -5.14 27.92 -68.11
N GLU A 25 -5.13 28.48 -66.89
CA GLU A 25 -5.12 29.94 -66.71
C GLU A 25 -4.42 30.33 -65.40
N SER A 26 -3.35 31.12 -65.56
CA SER A 26 -2.56 31.78 -64.54
C SER A 26 -3.07 33.20 -64.32
N ILE A 27 -3.33 33.61 -63.08
CA ILE A 27 -3.41 35.03 -62.70
C ILE A 27 -2.67 35.27 -61.37
N GLU A 28 -1.72 36.19 -61.45
CA GLU A 28 -0.84 36.72 -60.42
C GLU A 28 -1.39 38.04 -59.85
N MET A 29 -0.75 38.56 -58.78
CA MET A 29 -0.93 39.85 -58.06
C MET A 29 -1.71 39.77 -56.73
N LYS A 30 -1.31 40.41 -55.63
CA LYS A 30 -0.18 41.32 -55.33
C LYS A 30 -0.03 41.41 -53.79
N SER A 31 1.19 41.66 -53.33
CA SER A 31 1.51 41.97 -51.92
C SER A 31 0.99 43.33 -51.47
N SER A 32 0.66 43.46 -50.18
CA SER A 32 0.82 44.72 -49.46
C SER A 32 1.36 44.44 -48.05
N ALA A 33 2.57 44.92 -47.79
CA ALA A 33 3.22 44.93 -46.49
C ALA A 33 2.65 46.06 -45.60
N PHE A 34 2.51 45.79 -44.31
CA PHE A 34 2.59 46.82 -43.27
C PHE A 34 3.38 46.24 -42.08
N ASN A 35 4.49 46.92 -41.78
CA ASN A 35 5.44 46.62 -40.72
C ASN A 35 4.97 47.30 -39.42
N ILE A 36 4.93 46.58 -38.30
CA ILE A 36 5.15 47.16 -36.96
C ILE A 36 6.01 46.18 -36.14
N SER A 37 7.03 46.76 -35.54
CA SER A 37 8.20 46.25 -34.83
C SER A 37 7.96 45.47 -33.53
N GLU A 38 8.90 44.56 -33.26
CA GLU A 38 9.48 44.15 -31.98
C GLU A 38 8.59 44.04 -30.72
N VAL A 39 8.33 42.80 -30.29
CA VAL A 39 8.46 42.39 -28.89
C VAL A 39 9.10 41.00 -28.85
N SER A 40 10.31 40.91 -28.32
CA SER A 40 11.04 39.66 -28.11
C SER A 40 10.41 38.83 -26.98
N HIS A 41 9.93 37.63 -27.30
CA HIS A 41 9.78 36.56 -26.31
C HIS A 41 10.63 35.38 -26.74
N GLY A 42 11.71 35.14 -25.98
CA GLY A 42 12.59 34.00 -26.16
C GLY A 42 11.81 32.71 -25.96
N LYS A 43 11.57 31.99 -27.05
CA LYS A 43 11.22 30.57 -27.03
C LYS A 43 12.53 29.78 -26.98
N GLY A 44 12.81 29.21 -25.81
CA GLY A 44 13.66 28.03 -25.72
C GLY A 44 12.78 26.81 -25.97
N ASP A 45 12.54 26.49 -27.23
CA ASP A 45 11.92 25.23 -27.62
C ASP A 45 13.00 24.14 -27.50
N ILE A 46 12.84 23.23 -26.53
CA ILE A 46 13.65 22.02 -26.41
C ILE A 46 13.12 21.04 -27.47
N GLU A 47 13.91 20.83 -28.53
CA GLU A 47 13.68 19.74 -29.48
C GLU A 47 13.69 18.40 -28.74
N LEU A 48 12.56 17.69 -28.78
CA LEU A 48 12.44 16.31 -28.34
C LEU A 48 13.00 15.42 -29.45
N ASP A 49 14.26 15.06 -29.30
CA ASP A 49 14.91 14.14 -30.23
C ASP A 49 14.40 12.71 -30.00
N SER A 50 13.88 12.10 -31.07
CA SER A 50 13.29 10.77 -31.07
C SER A 50 14.33 9.73 -31.48
N ALA A 51 15.05 9.14 -30.51
CA ALA A 51 15.76 7.87 -30.67
C ALA A 51 16.11 7.27 -29.30
N GLY A 52 16.04 5.93 -29.20
CA GLY A 52 16.05 5.19 -27.94
C GLY A 52 17.33 5.24 -27.09
N HIS A 53 17.15 4.76 -25.85
CA HIS A 53 18.04 4.75 -24.69
C HIS A 53 17.98 6.05 -23.87
N GLY A 54 17.08 6.03 -22.88
CA GLY A 54 16.80 7.14 -21.97
C GLY A 54 18.02 7.55 -21.17
N HIS A 55 18.66 8.63 -21.59
CA HIS A 55 19.61 9.37 -20.78
C HIS A 55 18.83 10.31 -19.84
N SER A 56 19.18 10.29 -18.56
CA SER A 56 18.65 11.19 -17.52
C SER A 56 18.84 12.65 -17.95
N VAL A 57 17.78 13.46 -17.88
CA VAL A 57 17.79 14.84 -18.38
C VAL A 57 18.69 15.78 -17.51
N ASP A 58 19.03 15.38 -16.28
CA ASP A 58 19.66 16.25 -15.28
C ASP A 58 20.53 15.55 -14.22
N GLY A 59 20.77 14.25 -14.32
CA GLY A 59 21.50 13.46 -13.31
C GLY A 59 20.67 13.08 -12.06
N TRP A 60 19.38 13.41 -12.03
CA TRP A 60 18.43 13.02 -10.97
C TRP A 60 17.68 11.71 -11.25
N GLY A 61 17.91 11.12 -12.42
CA GLY A 61 17.25 9.87 -12.84
C GLY A 61 15.87 10.08 -13.44
N ASP A 62 15.48 11.31 -13.77
CA ASP A 62 14.17 11.62 -14.35
C ASP A 62 14.07 11.16 -15.81
N THR A 63 13.00 10.43 -16.11
CA THR A 63 12.59 10.17 -17.50
C THR A 63 11.78 11.36 -18.05
N PRO A 64 11.66 11.52 -19.38
CA PRO A 64 10.79 12.55 -19.95
C PRO A 64 9.33 12.43 -19.50
N GLN A 65 8.86 11.23 -19.16
CA GLN A 65 7.52 11.03 -18.63
C GLN A 65 7.41 11.51 -17.17
N ASP A 66 8.41 11.24 -16.33
CA ASP A 66 8.44 11.72 -14.95
C ASP A 66 8.37 13.25 -14.90
N VAL A 67 9.14 13.93 -15.75
CA VAL A 67 9.12 15.41 -15.85
C VAL A 67 7.73 15.92 -16.24
N ARG A 68 7.04 15.24 -17.17
CA ARG A 68 5.66 15.59 -17.58
C ARG A 68 4.67 15.39 -16.43
N ASP A 69 4.74 14.25 -15.75
CA ASP A 69 3.83 13.91 -14.66
C ASP A 69 4.01 14.88 -13.48
N MET A 70 5.25 15.15 -13.07
CA MET A 70 5.54 16.10 -11.99
C MET A 70 5.12 17.52 -12.33
N ARG A 71 5.31 17.95 -13.59
CA ARG A 71 4.83 19.26 -14.06
C ARG A 71 3.30 19.34 -14.01
N ARG A 72 2.60 18.32 -14.49
CA ARG A 72 1.12 18.26 -14.43
C ARG A 72 0.63 18.30 -13.00
N LEU A 73 1.28 17.57 -12.09
CA LEU A 73 0.92 17.53 -10.67
C LEU A 73 1.37 18.79 -9.91
N GLY A 74 2.09 19.68 -10.57
CA GLY A 74 2.59 20.93 -10.01
C GLY A 74 3.63 20.72 -8.90
N LYS A 75 4.37 19.62 -8.92
CA LYS A 75 5.39 19.27 -7.92
C LYS A 75 6.78 19.51 -8.48
N LYS A 76 7.66 20.12 -7.67
CA LYS A 76 9.08 20.21 -7.97
C LYS A 76 9.75 18.89 -7.59
N GLN A 77 10.69 18.41 -8.41
CA GLN A 77 11.51 17.25 -8.06
C GLN A 77 12.45 17.63 -6.91
N GLU A 78 12.28 16.97 -5.76
CA GLU A 78 13.11 17.16 -4.55
C GLU A 78 13.87 15.90 -4.15
N PHE A 79 13.36 14.74 -4.57
CA PHE A 79 13.99 13.44 -4.41
C PHE A 79 14.81 13.07 -5.64
N LYS A 80 15.85 12.27 -5.46
CA LYS A 80 16.53 11.64 -6.58
C LYS A 80 15.85 10.32 -6.91
N ARG A 81 15.57 10.06 -8.19
CA ARG A 81 15.04 8.77 -8.64
C ARG A 81 16.15 7.73 -8.62
N ASN A 82 16.10 6.86 -7.63
CA ASN A 82 17.10 5.82 -7.37
C ASN A 82 16.49 4.42 -7.32
N PHE A 83 15.17 4.29 -7.44
CA PHE A 83 14.48 3.00 -7.51
C PHE A 83 14.11 2.67 -8.95
N ASN A 84 14.63 1.54 -9.44
CA ASN A 84 14.18 0.92 -10.68
C ASN A 84 13.04 -0.07 -10.40
N PHE A 85 12.52 -0.71 -11.45
CA PHE A 85 11.44 -1.70 -11.31
C PHE A 85 11.76 -2.81 -10.31
N LEU A 86 12.97 -3.38 -10.33
CA LEU A 86 13.32 -4.51 -9.48
C LEU A 86 13.45 -4.09 -8.01
N SER A 87 14.11 -2.97 -7.73
CA SER A 87 14.22 -2.45 -6.37
C SER A 87 12.87 -1.99 -5.82
N ALA A 88 12.00 -1.41 -6.66
CA ALA A 88 10.63 -1.04 -6.28
C ALA A 88 9.75 -2.28 -6.04
N LEU A 89 9.88 -3.32 -6.87
CA LEU A 89 9.19 -4.60 -6.66
C LEU A 89 9.64 -5.26 -5.35
N GLY A 90 10.95 -5.23 -5.06
CA GLY A 90 11.55 -5.70 -3.82
C GLY A 90 11.00 -4.95 -2.60
N PHE A 91 10.96 -3.62 -2.67
CA PHE A 91 10.41 -2.74 -1.64
C PHE A 91 8.97 -3.13 -1.27
N VAL A 92 8.08 -3.27 -2.26
CA VAL A 92 6.69 -3.68 -1.97
C VAL A 92 6.65 -5.11 -1.42
N SER A 93 7.41 -6.02 -2.01
CA SER A 93 7.36 -7.45 -1.65
C SER A 93 7.83 -7.71 -0.23
N ILE A 94 8.94 -7.09 0.19
CA ILE A 94 9.49 -7.31 1.53
C ILE A 94 8.65 -6.63 2.61
N TYR A 95 7.98 -5.52 2.31
CA TYR A 95 7.09 -4.90 3.27
C TYR A 95 5.79 -5.71 3.41
N MET A 96 5.22 -6.18 2.30
CA MET A 96 4.05 -7.06 2.34
C MET A 96 4.36 -8.36 3.10
N ALA A 97 5.49 -9.01 2.78
CA ALA A 97 5.98 -10.24 3.43
C ALA A 97 4.85 -11.25 3.75
N THR A 98 3.96 -11.49 2.78
CA THR A 98 2.67 -12.12 3.08
C THR A 98 2.83 -13.54 3.61
N TRP A 99 3.77 -14.31 3.07
CA TRP A 99 4.00 -15.67 3.55
C TRP A 99 4.64 -15.70 4.94
N GLU A 100 5.44 -14.70 5.29
CA GLU A 100 5.97 -14.52 6.65
C GLU A 100 4.84 -14.16 7.62
N PHE A 101 3.97 -13.21 7.26
CA PHE A 101 2.85 -12.80 8.09
C PHE A 101 1.75 -13.87 8.25
N VAL A 102 1.59 -14.75 7.26
CA VAL A 102 0.76 -15.96 7.37
C VAL A 102 1.18 -16.80 8.58
N LEU A 103 2.49 -16.93 8.84
CA LEU A 103 2.99 -17.70 9.99
C LEU A 103 2.72 -16.97 11.31
N VAL A 104 2.99 -15.67 11.38
CA VAL A 104 3.07 -14.96 12.67
C VAL A 104 1.80 -14.24 13.12
N SER A 105 0.79 -14.06 12.26
CA SER A 105 -0.34 -13.15 12.56
C SER A 105 -1.75 -13.73 12.37
N LEU A 106 -1.88 -15.03 12.05
CA LEU A 106 -3.18 -15.68 11.78
C LEU A 106 -3.79 -16.44 12.97
N SER A 107 -3.31 -16.23 14.19
CA SER A 107 -3.80 -16.92 15.39
C SER A 107 -5.30 -16.75 15.61
N VAL A 108 -5.84 -15.53 15.43
CA VAL A 108 -7.28 -15.25 15.51
C VAL A 108 -8.07 -16.07 14.49
N GLY A 109 -7.50 -16.27 13.29
CA GLY A 109 -8.09 -17.08 12.24
C GLY A 109 -8.24 -18.55 12.64
N LEU A 110 -7.23 -19.13 13.29
CA LEU A 110 -7.28 -20.50 13.81
C LEU A 110 -8.39 -20.67 14.86
N SER A 111 -8.51 -19.70 15.77
CA SER A 111 -9.51 -19.76 16.83
C SER A 111 -10.94 -19.59 16.33
N ASN A 112 -11.16 -18.76 15.30
CA ASN A 112 -12.49 -18.42 14.81
C ASN A 112 -12.99 -19.31 13.65
N GLY A 113 -12.10 -20.05 13.00
CA GLY A 113 -12.46 -20.88 11.85
C GLY A 113 -11.89 -22.30 11.85
N GLY A 114 -11.03 -22.65 12.80
CA GLY A 114 -10.18 -23.84 12.68
C GLY A 114 -9.28 -23.74 11.45
N PHE A 115 -8.78 -24.88 10.97
CA PHE A 115 -7.92 -24.89 9.77
C PHE A 115 -8.72 -24.58 8.50
N ALA A 116 -9.89 -25.21 8.31
CA ALA A 116 -10.72 -25.01 7.13
C ALA A 116 -11.25 -23.58 7.01
N GLY A 117 -11.75 -23.02 8.11
CA GLY A 117 -12.24 -21.66 8.15
C GLY A 117 -11.14 -20.65 7.85
N LEU A 118 -9.94 -20.81 8.43
CA LEU A 118 -8.81 -19.94 8.10
C LEU A 118 -8.41 -20.03 6.63
N PHE A 119 -8.31 -21.24 6.06
CA PHE A 119 -7.97 -21.42 4.64
C PHE A 119 -8.95 -20.71 3.71
N TRP A 120 -10.24 -21.00 3.83
CA TRP A 120 -11.24 -20.40 2.93
C TRP A 120 -11.41 -18.90 3.17
N CYS A 121 -11.31 -18.46 4.43
CA CYS A 121 -11.30 -17.04 4.76
C CYS A 121 -10.14 -16.34 4.06
N PHE A 122 -8.93 -16.91 4.10
CA PHE A 122 -7.77 -16.38 3.39
C PHE A 122 -8.03 -16.21 1.90
N ILE A 123 -8.49 -17.27 1.22
CA ILE A 123 -8.76 -17.26 -0.23
C ILE A 123 -9.78 -16.19 -0.61
N THR A 124 -10.90 -16.12 0.11
CA THR A 124 -11.94 -15.13 -0.20
C THR A 124 -11.48 -13.70 0.08
N THR A 125 -10.74 -13.48 1.18
CA THR A 125 -10.22 -12.16 1.54
C THR A 125 -9.24 -11.63 0.51
N VAL A 126 -8.25 -12.43 0.08
CA VAL A 126 -7.28 -11.97 -0.92
C VAL A 126 -7.92 -11.76 -2.29
N ALA A 127 -8.90 -12.58 -2.66
CA ALA A 127 -9.66 -12.39 -3.90
C ALA A 127 -10.43 -11.05 -3.87
N CYS A 128 -11.13 -10.75 -2.77
CA CYS A 128 -11.83 -9.48 -2.61
C CYS A 128 -10.88 -8.28 -2.56
N TYR A 129 -9.80 -8.39 -1.78
CA TYR A 129 -8.80 -7.35 -1.58
C TYR A 129 -8.04 -7.00 -2.88
N SER A 130 -7.89 -7.95 -3.81
CA SER A 130 -7.28 -7.70 -5.12
C SER A 130 -7.94 -6.55 -5.90
N THR A 131 -9.25 -6.32 -5.70
CA THR A 131 -9.98 -5.21 -6.34
C THR A 131 -9.60 -3.85 -5.76
N ILE A 132 -9.28 -3.79 -4.47
CA ILE A 132 -8.74 -2.61 -3.81
C ILE A 132 -7.35 -2.32 -4.37
N VAL A 133 -6.46 -3.32 -4.38
CA VAL A 133 -5.09 -3.17 -4.93
C VAL A 133 -5.13 -2.70 -6.39
N ALA A 134 -5.99 -3.28 -7.22
CA ALA A 134 -6.17 -2.88 -8.61
C ALA A 134 -6.68 -1.43 -8.73
N SER A 135 -7.62 -1.01 -7.88
CA SER A 135 -8.12 0.37 -7.86
C SER A 135 -7.03 1.38 -7.46
N LEU A 136 -6.23 1.04 -6.45
CA LEU A 136 -5.11 1.88 -6.00
C LEU A 136 -4.01 1.97 -7.07
N ALA A 137 -3.71 0.87 -7.77
CA ALA A 137 -2.73 0.85 -8.86
C ALA A 137 -3.15 1.78 -10.01
N GLU A 138 -4.43 1.78 -10.44
CA GLU A 138 -4.87 2.74 -11.47
C GLU A 138 -4.72 4.19 -11.01
N MET A 139 -5.04 4.50 -9.75
CA MET A 139 -4.85 5.85 -9.20
C MET A 139 -3.37 6.25 -9.11
N ALA A 140 -2.49 5.33 -8.72
CA ALA A 140 -1.05 5.56 -8.74
C ALA A 140 -0.51 5.83 -10.16
N SER A 141 -1.11 5.20 -11.17
CA SER A 141 -0.79 5.48 -12.58
C SER A 141 -1.31 6.84 -13.04
N MET A 142 -2.48 7.28 -12.55
CA MET A 142 -3.04 8.60 -12.87
C MET A 142 -2.28 9.75 -12.22
N ALA A 143 -1.77 9.57 -10.99
CA ALA A 143 -1.11 10.62 -10.22
C ALA A 143 0.02 10.02 -9.35
N PRO A 144 1.22 9.79 -9.93
CA PRO A 144 2.35 9.15 -9.24
C PRO A 144 3.06 10.13 -8.30
N THR A 145 2.52 10.34 -7.09
CA THR A 145 3.14 11.20 -6.08
C THR A 145 3.24 10.52 -4.73
N SER A 146 4.20 10.94 -3.91
CA SER A 146 4.36 10.45 -2.54
C SER A 146 3.14 10.71 -1.63
N GLY A 147 2.24 11.62 -2.04
CA GLY A 147 1.00 11.91 -1.31
C GLY A 147 -0.11 10.87 -1.47
N GLY A 148 0.01 9.96 -2.45
CA GLY A 148 -0.91 8.82 -2.60
C GLY A 148 -2.39 9.16 -2.45
N GLN A 149 -3.06 8.48 -1.53
CA GLN A 149 -4.51 8.49 -1.34
C GLN A 149 -5.08 9.88 -1.08
N TYR A 150 -4.39 10.71 -0.29
CA TYR A 150 -4.89 12.06 -0.01
C TYR A 150 -4.75 12.96 -1.23
N HIS A 151 -3.67 12.80 -2.01
CA HIS A 151 -3.53 13.50 -3.30
C HIS A 151 -4.63 13.07 -4.28
N TRP A 152 -4.82 11.77 -4.47
CA TRP A 152 -5.86 11.24 -5.34
C TRP A 152 -7.24 11.74 -4.92
N THR A 153 -7.52 11.74 -3.63
CA THR A 153 -8.76 12.29 -3.08
C THR A 153 -8.89 13.79 -3.40
N SER A 154 -7.83 14.57 -3.20
CA SER A 154 -7.82 15.99 -3.55
C SER A 154 -8.17 16.21 -5.01
N GLU A 155 -7.58 15.44 -5.92
CA GLU A 155 -7.78 15.62 -7.36
C GLU A 155 -9.14 15.09 -7.85
N PHE A 156 -9.61 13.97 -7.31
CA PHE A 156 -10.77 13.23 -7.83
C PHE A 156 -12.07 13.53 -7.09
N ALA A 157 -12.04 14.10 -5.89
CA ALA A 157 -13.25 14.48 -5.17
C ALA A 157 -14.04 15.59 -5.89
N PRO A 158 -15.36 15.70 -5.62
CA PRO A 158 -16.16 16.84 -6.08
C PRO A 158 -15.57 18.17 -5.58
N PRO A 159 -15.60 19.25 -6.39
CA PRO A 159 -14.92 20.52 -6.08
C PRO A 159 -15.15 21.06 -4.66
N GLN A 160 -16.39 20.97 -4.17
CA GLN A 160 -16.78 21.44 -2.84
C GLN A 160 -16.19 20.63 -1.66
N PHE A 161 -15.73 19.40 -1.91
CA PHE A 161 -15.26 18.47 -0.87
C PHE A 161 -13.77 18.13 -0.97
N GLN A 162 -13.06 18.60 -2.02
CA GLN A 162 -11.67 18.22 -2.28
C GLN A 162 -10.76 18.43 -1.09
N ARG A 163 -10.85 19.59 -0.45
CA ARG A 163 -9.99 19.96 0.66
C ARG A 163 -10.29 19.13 1.92
N VAL A 164 -11.56 18.98 2.29
CA VAL A 164 -11.98 18.27 3.50
C VAL A 164 -11.69 16.77 3.39
N LEU A 165 -12.07 16.14 2.28
CA LEU A 165 -11.86 14.70 2.08
C LEU A 165 -10.38 14.36 1.95
N SER A 166 -9.61 15.19 1.23
CA SER A 166 -8.15 15.04 1.16
C SER A 166 -7.53 15.14 2.55
N TYR A 167 -7.93 16.12 3.35
CA TYR A 167 -7.43 16.28 4.70
C TYR A 167 -7.72 15.06 5.59
N ALA A 168 -8.97 14.58 5.56
CA ALA A 168 -9.37 13.38 6.29
C ALA A 168 -8.57 12.14 5.84
N SER A 169 -8.41 11.97 4.52
CA SER A 169 -7.60 10.90 3.95
C SER A 169 -6.13 10.97 4.40
N GLY A 170 -5.54 12.16 4.48
CA GLY A 170 -4.15 12.33 4.96
C GLY A 170 -3.99 11.90 6.42
N TRP A 171 -4.90 12.30 7.30
CA TRP A 171 -4.85 11.89 8.71
C TRP A 171 -5.06 10.39 8.90
N MET A 172 -5.99 9.78 8.15
CA MET A 172 -6.21 8.33 8.21
C MET A 172 -5.04 7.53 7.63
N SER A 173 -4.39 8.07 6.59
CA SER A 173 -3.17 7.52 6.00
C SER A 173 -2.04 7.50 7.02
N THR A 174 -1.72 8.66 7.61
CA THR A 174 -0.69 8.77 8.65
C THR A 174 -0.98 7.85 9.83
N LEU A 175 -2.22 7.78 10.32
CA LEU A 175 -2.60 6.85 11.40
C LEU A 175 -2.37 5.38 11.02
N GLY A 176 -2.82 4.98 9.82
CA GLY A 176 -2.71 3.61 9.33
C GLY A 176 -1.27 3.16 9.20
N TRP A 177 -0.43 4.00 8.60
CA TRP A 177 1.00 3.73 8.43
C TRP A 177 1.76 3.71 9.76
N LEU A 178 1.49 4.64 10.68
CA LEU A 178 2.09 4.63 12.01
C LEU A 178 1.75 3.34 12.79
N ALA A 179 0.48 2.94 12.76
CA ALA A 179 0.04 1.71 13.39
C ALA A 179 0.66 0.47 12.71
N SER A 180 0.82 0.48 11.39
CA SER A 180 1.48 -0.62 10.68
C SER A 180 2.96 -0.77 11.06
N VAL A 181 3.72 0.34 11.10
CA VAL A 181 5.13 0.29 11.57
C VAL A 181 5.21 -0.23 13.01
N ALA A 182 4.36 0.28 13.91
CA ALA A 182 4.38 -0.13 15.31
C ALA A 182 4.01 -1.62 15.50
N SER A 183 3.01 -2.13 14.78
CA SER A 183 2.61 -3.55 14.85
C SER A 183 3.65 -4.48 14.25
N SER A 184 4.32 -4.09 13.16
CA SER A 184 5.37 -4.90 12.55
C SER A 184 6.63 -4.96 13.44
N VAL A 185 6.99 -3.89 14.15
CA VAL A 185 8.07 -3.89 15.13
C VAL A 185 7.71 -4.78 16.33
N TYR A 186 6.44 -4.77 16.74
CA TYR A 186 5.95 -5.65 17.80
C TYR A 186 6.18 -7.13 17.47
N VAL A 187 5.87 -7.54 16.23
CA VAL A 187 6.10 -8.91 15.74
C VAL A 187 7.58 -9.29 15.86
N CYS A 188 8.49 -8.42 15.42
CA CYS A 188 9.93 -8.66 15.56
C CYS A 188 10.36 -8.82 17.04
N GLY A 189 9.80 -8.00 17.94
CA GLY A 189 10.04 -8.15 19.38
C GLY A 189 9.56 -9.50 19.92
N GLN A 190 8.36 -9.95 19.51
CA GLN A 190 7.82 -11.26 19.88
C GLN A 190 8.68 -12.41 19.36
N GLN A 191 9.23 -12.31 18.14
CA GLN A 191 10.14 -13.32 17.60
C GLN A 191 11.44 -13.44 18.41
N ILE A 192 11.97 -12.32 18.90
CA ILE A 192 13.11 -12.35 19.84
C ILE A 192 12.70 -13.06 21.12
N GLY A 193 11.53 -12.72 21.70
CA GLY A 193 11.01 -13.39 22.89
C GLY A 193 10.79 -14.89 22.70
N ALA A 194 10.24 -15.31 21.57
CA ALA A 194 10.04 -16.70 21.21
C ALA A 194 11.38 -17.46 21.14
N THR A 195 12.41 -16.84 20.56
CA THR A 195 13.77 -17.42 20.54
C THR A 195 14.32 -17.62 21.93
N VAL A 196 14.17 -16.63 22.81
CA VAL A 196 14.61 -16.71 24.21
C VAL A 196 13.89 -17.84 24.94
N ASN A 197 12.58 -17.97 24.76
CA ASN A 197 11.79 -19.02 25.39
C ASN A 197 12.26 -20.43 24.96
N VAL A 198 12.52 -20.64 23.66
CA VAL A 198 13.03 -21.94 23.16
C VAL A 198 14.41 -22.28 23.75
N LEU A 199 15.29 -21.29 23.92
CA LEU A 199 16.64 -21.51 24.47
C LEU A 199 16.65 -21.59 26.01
N GLN A 200 15.71 -20.91 26.67
CA GLN A 200 15.62 -20.77 28.12
C GLN A 200 14.14 -20.78 28.55
N ALA A 201 13.58 -21.98 28.73
CA ALA A 201 12.15 -22.19 29.00
C ALA A 201 11.58 -21.44 30.21
N ASN A 202 12.42 -21.00 31.15
CA ASN A 202 12.00 -20.29 32.36
C ASN A 202 12.17 -18.75 32.28
N LEU A 203 12.67 -18.22 31.16
CA LEU A 203 12.87 -16.79 30.97
C LEU A 203 11.75 -16.22 30.09
N LEU A 204 10.74 -15.63 30.74
CA LEU A 204 9.66 -14.93 30.05
C LEU A 204 10.02 -13.46 29.86
N ILE A 205 9.91 -12.98 28.62
CA ILE A 205 10.04 -11.55 28.31
C ILE A 205 8.78 -10.83 28.78
N THR A 206 8.94 -9.96 29.77
CA THR A 206 7.84 -9.14 30.29
C THR A 206 7.50 -7.99 29.34
N ASN A 207 6.29 -7.42 29.48
CA ASN A 207 5.81 -6.35 28.58
C ASN A 207 6.75 -5.15 28.48
N TRP A 208 7.33 -4.70 29.60
CA TRP A 208 8.26 -3.56 29.57
C TRP A 208 9.58 -3.90 28.86
N GLN A 209 10.07 -5.13 28.99
CA GLN A 209 11.26 -5.59 28.26
C GLN A 209 10.97 -5.65 26.76
N LEU A 210 9.79 -6.16 26.38
CA LEU A 210 9.36 -6.15 24.98
C LEU A 210 9.27 -4.73 24.42
N THR A 211 8.71 -3.77 25.16
CA THR A 211 8.69 -2.35 24.76
C THR A 211 10.10 -1.80 24.54
N LEU A 212 11.08 -2.13 25.39
CA LEU A 212 12.47 -1.70 25.18
C LEU A 212 13.12 -2.34 23.95
N ILE A 213 12.82 -3.62 23.67
CA ILE A 213 13.25 -4.29 22.43
C ILE A 213 12.67 -3.57 21.22
N MET A 214 11.39 -3.21 21.24
CA MET A 214 10.76 -2.44 20.18
C MET A 214 11.47 -1.08 19.97
N PHE A 215 11.84 -0.38 21.04
CA PHE A 215 12.60 0.88 20.93
C PHE A 215 13.97 0.69 20.29
N ALA A 216 14.68 -0.38 20.66
CA ALA A 216 15.97 -0.71 20.06
C ALA A 216 15.83 -1.01 18.56
N LEU A 217 14.82 -1.79 18.17
CA LEU A 217 14.53 -2.11 16.77
C LEU A 217 14.17 -0.84 15.96
N ILE A 218 13.33 0.04 16.50
CA ILE A 218 13.02 1.33 15.86
C ILE A 218 14.29 2.16 15.68
N ALA A 219 15.15 2.24 16.70
CA ALA A 219 16.42 2.97 16.60
C ALA A 219 17.30 2.47 15.45
N VAL A 220 17.35 1.14 15.22
CA VAL A 220 18.05 0.57 14.06
C VAL A 220 17.38 0.98 12.74
N THR A 221 16.05 0.94 12.64
CA THR A 221 15.34 1.35 11.41
C THR A 221 15.59 2.84 11.07
N ILE A 222 15.75 3.71 12.07
CA ILE A 222 16.11 5.12 11.87
C ILE A 222 17.45 5.21 11.14
N VAL A 223 18.47 4.45 11.54
CA VAL A 223 19.81 4.50 10.93
C VAL A 223 19.75 4.18 9.43
N PHE A 224 19.00 3.16 9.04
CA PHE A 224 18.81 2.80 7.63
C PHE A 224 18.00 3.84 6.85
N ASN A 225 17.05 4.51 7.50
CA ASN A 225 16.19 5.51 6.88
C ASN A 225 16.75 6.93 6.88
N THR A 226 17.89 7.16 7.54
CA THR A 226 18.61 8.43 7.54
C THR A 226 19.98 8.28 6.86
N TRP A 227 20.99 7.81 7.58
CA TRP A 227 22.37 7.71 7.09
C TRP A 227 22.58 6.57 6.10
N GLY A 228 21.79 5.50 6.21
CA GLY A 228 21.83 4.33 5.33
C GLY A 228 20.97 4.44 4.07
N ALA A 229 20.23 5.52 3.89
CA ALA A 229 19.16 5.62 2.89
C ALA A 229 19.64 5.43 1.44
N ARG A 230 20.89 5.79 1.13
CA ARG A 230 21.49 5.58 -0.20
C ARG A 230 21.68 4.12 -0.56
N VAL A 231 21.73 3.23 0.43
CA VAL A 231 21.90 1.79 0.25
C VAL A 231 20.54 1.07 0.22
N LEU A 232 19.44 1.76 0.55
CA LEU A 232 18.10 1.16 0.58
C LEU A 232 17.74 0.45 -0.73
N PRO A 233 17.90 1.04 -1.95
CA PRO A 233 17.53 0.32 -3.17
C PRO A 233 18.27 -1.01 -3.36
N ALA A 234 19.54 -1.08 -2.97
CA ALA A 234 20.34 -2.31 -3.00
C ALA A 234 19.88 -3.30 -1.92
N LEU A 235 19.58 -2.81 -0.72
CA LEU A 235 19.00 -3.60 0.36
C LEU A 235 17.67 -4.22 -0.07
N GLU A 236 16.77 -3.47 -0.71
CA GLU A 236 15.47 -3.99 -1.16
C GLU A 236 15.63 -5.11 -2.21
N THR A 237 16.59 -4.95 -3.13
CA THR A 237 16.87 -5.98 -4.13
C THR A 237 17.44 -7.24 -3.48
N ALA A 238 18.36 -7.10 -2.52
CA ALA A 238 18.90 -8.22 -1.76
C ALA A 238 17.84 -8.90 -0.87
N SER A 239 16.99 -8.11 -0.22
CA SER A 239 15.88 -8.57 0.59
C SER A 239 14.84 -9.34 -0.24
N LEU A 240 14.60 -8.95 -1.49
CA LEU A 240 13.74 -9.73 -2.39
C LEU A 240 14.30 -11.14 -2.66
N VAL A 241 15.61 -11.26 -2.89
CA VAL A 241 16.27 -12.57 -3.02
C VAL A 241 16.17 -13.35 -1.72
N GLY A 242 16.41 -12.69 -0.58
CA GLY A 242 16.28 -13.28 0.75
C GLY A 242 14.87 -13.77 1.05
N HIS A 243 13.84 -13.02 0.66
CA HIS A 243 12.43 -13.36 0.80
C HIS A 243 12.08 -14.64 0.01
N ILE A 244 12.54 -14.74 -1.24
CA ILE A 244 12.34 -15.94 -2.07
C ILE A 244 13.10 -17.14 -1.50
N ALA A 245 14.38 -16.95 -1.12
CA ALA A 245 15.19 -18.03 -0.58
C ALA A 245 14.65 -18.52 0.78
N GLY A 246 14.28 -17.57 1.65
CA GLY A 246 13.69 -17.81 2.96
C GLY A 246 12.41 -18.62 2.90
N PHE A 247 11.56 -18.35 1.90
CA PHE A 247 10.36 -19.14 1.64
C PHE A 247 10.69 -20.64 1.52
N PHE A 248 11.67 -21.02 0.69
CA PHE A 248 12.06 -22.42 0.55
C PHE A 248 12.78 -22.97 1.78
N VAL A 249 13.66 -22.18 2.40
CA VAL A 249 14.42 -22.58 3.60
C VAL A 249 13.50 -22.85 4.80
N ILE A 250 12.37 -22.14 4.91
CA ILE A 250 11.36 -22.40 5.95
C ILE A 250 10.39 -23.50 5.52
N MET A 251 9.88 -23.46 4.28
CA MET A 251 8.87 -24.41 3.81
C MET A 251 9.38 -25.87 3.78
N ILE A 252 10.59 -26.11 3.27
CA ILE A 252 11.10 -27.46 3.05
C ILE A 252 11.26 -28.24 4.37
N PRO A 253 11.92 -27.71 5.42
CA PRO A 253 12.02 -28.42 6.69
C PRO A 253 10.67 -28.74 7.32
N LEU A 254 9.70 -27.82 7.23
CA LEU A 254 8.34 -28.08 7.73
C LEU A 254 7.68 -29.26 6.98
N LEU A 255 7.74 -29.24 5.64
CA LEU A 255 7.17 -30.31 4.83
C LEU A 255 7.87 -31.67 5.04
N VAL A 256 9.17 -31.69 5.28
CA VAL A 256 9.94 -32.93 5.42
C VAL A 256 9.82 -33.51 6.83
N LEU A 257 9.89 -32.67 7.85
CA LEU A 257 10.09 -33.12 9.23
C LEU A 257 8.81 -33.13 10.07
N CYS A 258 7.87 -32.22 9.82
CA CYS A 258 6.69 -32.12 10.66
C CYS A 258 5.66 -33.25 10.38
N PRO A 259 4.98 -33.76 11.43
CA PRO A 259 3.79 -34.58 11.25
C PRO A 259 2.70 -33.79 10.51
N LYS A 260 1.83 -34.49 9.79
CA LYS A 260 0.83 -33.89 8.89
C LYS A 260 -0.58 -34.12 9.37
N ASN A 261 -1.34 -33.04 9.49
CA ASN A 261 -2.79 -33.06 9.61
C ASN A 261 -3.42 -33.64 8.32
N THR A 262 -4.65 -34.14 8.42
CA THR A 262 -5.33 -34.68 7.23
C THR A 262 -5.92 -33.57 6.37
N ALA A 263 -6.11 -33.84 5.07
CA ALA A 263 -6.78 -32.90 4.17
C ALA A 263 -8.22 -32.57 4.62
N TYR A 264 -8.88 -33.50 5.31
CA TYR A 264 -10.19 -33.25 5.91
C TYR A 264 -10.10 -32.15 6.97
N ASN A 265 -9.13 -32.24 7.90
CA ASN A 265 -8.93 -31.20 8.91
C ASN A 265 -8.64 -29.85 8.25
N VAL A 266 -7.77 -29.83 7.23
CA VAL A 266 -7.32 -28.58 6.61
C VAL A 266 -8.38 -27.89 5.74
N PHE A 267 -9.25 -28.64 5.05
CA PHE A 267 -10.15 -28.07 4.04
C PHE A 267 -11.64 -28.17 4.36
N VAL A 268 -12.04 -29.04 5.30
CA VAL A 268 -13.45 -29.41 5.53
C VAL A 268 -13.89 -29.20 6.98
N ASP A 269 -13.00 -29.40 7.95
CA ASP A 269 -13.33 -29.35 9.37
C ASP A 269 -13.34 -27.90 9.90
N PHE A 270 -14.54 -27.32 9.98
CA PHE A 270 -14.74 -25.96 10.47
C PHE A 270 -15.02 -25.96 11.97
N GLU A 271 -14.30 -25.10 12.70
CA GLU A 271 -14.48 -24.90 14.14
C GLU A 271 -14.60 -23.42 14.48
N ALA A 272 -15.34 -23.09 15.53
CA ALA A 272 -15.49 -21.73 16.02
C ALA A 272 -15.29 -21.72 17.54
N ASN A 273 -14.04 -21.56 17.96
CA ASN A 273 -13.59 -21.64 19.35
C ASN A 273 -13.50 -20.25 20.02
N GLY A 274 -13.61 -19.16 19.26
CA GLY A 274 -13.56 -17.78 19.76
C GLY A 274 -14.88 -17.21 20.31
N GLY A 275 -15.89 -18.05 20.57
CA GLY A 275 -17.19 -17.64 21.13
C GLY A 275 -18.19 -17.04 20.13
N TRP A 276 -17.74 -16.74 18.90
CA TRP A 276 -18.61 -16.40 17.78
C TRP A 276 -19.24 -17.65 17.15
N SER A 277 -20.43 -17.51 16.55
CA SER A 277 -20.90 -18.52 15.59
C SER A 277 -20.10 -18.44 14.29
N LEU A 278 -20.04 -19.54 13.53
CA LEU A 278 -19.11 -19.70 12.40
C LEU A 278 -19.16 -18.55 11.36
N GLY A 279 -20.37 -18.07 11.02
CA GLY A 279 -20.54 -16.98 10.05
C GLY A 279 -19.85 -15.67 10.49
N PRO A 280 -20.27 -15.04 11.60
CA PRO A 280 -19.59 -13.88 12.16
C PRO A 280 -18.11 -14.11 12.44
N ALA A 281 -17.73 -15.29 12.95
CA ALA A 281 -16.34 -15.64 13.22
C ALA A 281 -15.48 -15.51 11.96
N TYR A 282 -15.97 -16.05 10.84
CA TYR A 282 -15.34 -15.94 9.53
C TYR A 282 -15.15 -14.48 9.08
N LEU A 283 -16.16 -13.62 9.27
CA LEU A 283 -16.10 -12.22 8.85
C LEU A 283 -15.11 -11.40 9.69
N VAL A 284 -15.06 -11.64 11.00
CA VAL A 284 -14.10 -11.00 11.91
C VAL A 284 -12.67 -11.45 11.61
N SER A 285 -12.45 -12.72 11.25
CA SER A 285 -11.12 -13.24 10.90
C SER A 285 -10.51 -12.58 9.66
N GLN A 286 -11.32 -12.03 8.75
CA GLN A 286 -10.81 -11.34 7.56
C GLN A 286 -9.88 -10.17 7.92
N VAL A 287 -10.08 -9.52 9.07
CA VAL A 287 -9.24 -8.39 9.53
C VAL A 287 -7.78 -8.79 9.66
N THR A 288 -7.51 -9.95 10.29
CA THR A 288 -6.13 -10.46 10.46
C THR A 288 -5.51 -10.94 9.15
N ILE A 289 -6.33 -11.46 8.23
CA ILE A 289 -5.86 -11.83 6.90
C ILE A 289 -5.53 -10.59 6.08
N ILE A 290 -6.34 -9.54 6.15
CA ILE A 290 -6.03 -8.26 5.50
C ILE A 290 -4.70 -7.73 6.01
N TYR A 291 -4.46 -7.77 7.32
CA TYR A 291 -3.17 -7.39 7.87
C TYR A 291 -1.98 -8.14 7.24
N CYS A 292 -2.10 -9.45 6.98
CA CYS A 292 -1.06 -10.23 6.27
C CYS A 292 -0.81 -9.78 4.82
N ASN A 293 -1.76 -9.05 4.23
CA ASN A 293 -1.76 -8.66 2.83
C ASN A 293 -1.69 -7.13 2.65
N LEU A 294 -1.56 -6.37 3.74
CA LEU A 294 -1.40 -4.91 3.68
C LEU A 294 -0.05 -4.54 3.05
N GLY A 295 0.02 -3.33 2.53
CA GLY A 295 1.27 -2.73 2.11
C GLY A 295 1.62 -2.80 0.63
N SER A 296 0.69 -3.31 -0.19
CA SER A 296 0.81 -3.23 -1.65
C SER A 296 1.01 -1.80 -2.16
N ASP A 297 0.47 -0.79 -1.45
CA ASP A 297 0.57 0.64 -1.77
C ASP A 297 1.80 1.33 -1.17
N SER A 298 2.69 0.62 -0.48
CA SER A 298 3.89 1.20 0.13
C SER A 298 4.75 2.00 -0.85
N VAL A 299 4.92 1.47 -2.07
CA VAL A 299 5.70 2.12 -3.14
C VAL A 299 5.11 3.47 -3.59
N VAL A 300 3.81 3.70 -3.36
CA VAL A 300 3.16 4.98 -3.70
C VAL A 300 3.86 6.13 -2.98
N HIS A 301 4.21 5.93 -1.72
CA HIS A 301 4.80 6.99 -0.90
C HIS A 301 6.26 7.30 -1.28
N ILE A 302 6.91 6.44 -2.07
CA ILE A 302 8.22 6.71 -2.67
C ILE A 302 8.14 6.98 -4.17
N SER A 303 6.96 7.29 -4.73
CA SER A 303 6.80 7.54 -6.18
C SER A 303 7.74 8.62 -6.73
N GLU A 304 8.11 9.61 -5.90
CA GLU A 304 9.06 10.66 -6.30
C GLU A 304 10.53 10.17 -6.35
N GLU A 305 10.82 8.98 -5.81
CA GLU A 305 12.13 8.29 -5.83
C GLU A 305 12.21 7.14 -6.87
N VAL A 306 11.11 6.84 -7.57
CA VAL A 306 10.99 5.71 -8.53
C VAL A 306 11.08 6.20 -9.97
N GLU A 307 11.92 5.61 -10.81
CA GLU A 307 11.97 5.94 -12.24
C GLU A 307 10.68 5.53 -12.98
N ASP A 308 10.23 6.33 -13.94
CA ASP A 308 9.03 6.08 -14.75
C ASP A 308 7.78 5.75 -13.89
N ALA A 309 7.53 6.59 -12.88
CA ALA A 309 6.70 6.23 -11.73
C ALA A 309 5.25 5.88 -12.09
N SER A 310 4.60 6.59 -13.03
CA SER A 310 3.22 6.26 -13.45
C SER A 310 3.06 4.89 -14.15
N LEU A 311 4.16 4.19 -14.44
CA LEU A 311 4.16 2.82 -14.96
C LEU A 311 4.76 1.81 -13.97
N VAL A 312 5.88 2.15 -13.34
CA VAL A 312 6.57 1.24 -12.43
C VAL A 312 5.78 1.03 -11.14
N VAL A 313 5.36 2.11 -10.46
CA VAL A 313 4.60 2.06 -9.21
C VAL A 313 3.37 1.15 -9.32
N PRO A 314 2.42 1.35 -10.27
CA PRO A 314 1.23 0.50 -10.35
C PRO A 314 1.53 -0.96 -10.70
N ARG A 315 2.58 -1.23 -11.49
CA ARG A 315 3.01 -2.60 -11.80
C ARG A 315 3.58 -3.29 -10.56
N CYS A 316 4.42 -2.59 -9.79
CA CYS A 316 4.97 -3.12 -8.55
C CYS A 316 3.85 -3.40 -7.54
N MET A 317 2.90 -2.48 -7.35
CA MET A 317 1.75 -2.68 -6.47
C MET A 317 0.99 -3.98 -6.79
N PHE A 318 0.58 -4.15 -8.06
CA PHE A 318 -0.25 -5.28 -8.45
C PHE A 318 0.52 -6.61 -8.52
N TRP A 319 1.71 -6.62 -9.12
CA TRP A 319 2.47 -7.87 -9.29
C TRP A 319 3.13 -8.35 -8.01
N SER A 320 3.61 -7.45 -7.14
CA SER A 320 4.07 -7.85 -5.80
C SER A 320 2.93 -8.46 -5.00
N PHE A 321 1.71 -7.90 -5.08
CA PHE A 321 0.53 -8.46 -4.44
C PHE A 321 0.21 -9.88 -4.94
N VAL A 322 0.10 -10.07 -6.26
CA VAL A 322 -0.22 -11.39 -6.85
C VAL A 322 0.80 -12.45 -6.44
N TYR A 323 2.09 -12.13 -6.52
CA TYR A 323 3.16 -13.05 -6.16
C TYR A 323 3.19 -13.36 -4.65
N ASN A 324 3.08 -12.34 -3.79
CA ASN A 324 3.07 -12.52 -2.34
C ASN A 324 1.86 -13.34 -1.87
N VAL A 325 0.68 -13.09 -2.43
CA VAL A 325 -0.52 -13.90 -2.16
C VAL A 325 -0.30 -15.35 -2.60
N ALA A 326 0.30 -15.58 -3.77
CA ALA A 326 0.57 -16.94 -4.23
C ALA A 326 1.51 -17.69 -3.25
N LEU A 327 2.60 -17.06 -2.81
CA LEU A 327 3.47 -17.63 -1.78
C LEU A 327 2.74 -17.82 -0.45
N GLY A 328 1.92 -16.84 -0.05
CA GLY A 328 1.12 -16.87 1.17
C GLY A 328 0.15 -18.05 1.19
N ILE A 329 -0.54 -18.33 0.09
CA ILE A 329 -1.43 -19.50 -0.04
C ILE A 329 -0.64 -20.81 0.14
N VAL A 330 0.52 -20.93 -0.52
CA VAL A 330 1.34 -22.14 -0.40
C VAL A 330 1.84 -22.32 1.03
N MET A 331 2.37 -21.27 1.66
CA MET A 331 2.85 -21.32 3.04
C MET A 331 1.70 -21.58 4.03
N LEU A 332 0.51 -21.02 3.80
CA LEU A 332 -0.67 -21.26 4.61
C LEU A 332 -1.03 -22.75 4.58
N ILE A 333 -1.06 -23.37 3.39
CA ILE A 333 -1.27 -24.81 3.26
C ILE A 333 -0.21 -25.57 4.06
N VAL A 334 1.08 -25.25 3.88
CA VAL A 334 2.16 -25.91 4.63
C VAL A 334 1.97 -25.77 6.14
N MET A 335 1.66 -24.57 6.64
CA MET A 335 1.40 -24.31 8.05
C MET A 335 0.24 -25.17 8.56
N LEU A 336 -0.92 -25.14 7.89
CA LEU A 336 -2.11 -25.87 8.36
C LEU A 336 -1.89 -27.38 8.38
N PHE A 337 -1.13 -27.93 7.43
CA PHE A 337 -0.74 -29.32 7.45
C PHE A 337 0.28 -29.63 8.57
N CYS A 338 1.19 -28.73 8.91
CA CYS A 338 2.36 -29.04 9.76
C CYS A 338 2.26 -28.53 11.21
N ILE A 339 1.27 -27.70 11.55
CA ILE A 339 1.16 -27.04 12.86
C ILE A 339 0.76 -27.99 14.00
N GLY A 340 0.31 -29.21 13.67
CA GLY A 340 -0.14 -30.22 14.64
C GLY A 340 -1.59 -30.00 15.07
N PRO A 341 -2.03 -30.57 16.21
CA PRO A 341 -3.41 -30.46 16.69
C PRO A 341 -3.84 -29.01 16.93
N LEU A 342 -5.08 -28.68 16.56
CA LEU A 342 -5.62 -27.31 16.63
C LEU A 342 -5.55 -26.72 18.04
N ASP A 343 -5.91 -27.50 19.07
CA ASP A 343 -5.88 -27.05 20.48
C ASP A 343 -4.49 -26.56 20.90
N GLY A 344 -3.43 -27.24 20.47
CA GLY A 344 -2.06 -26.83 20.78
C GLY A 344 -1.67 -25.51 20.12
N ALA A 345 -2.20 -25.26 18.91
CA ALA A 345 -1.96 -24.03 18.19
C ALA A 345 -2.76 -22.85 18.76
N VAL A 346 -4.05 -23.04 19.07
CA VAL A 346 -4.95 -21.99 19.56
C VAL A 346 -4.62 -21.54 20.99
N ASN A 347 -4.16 -22.46 21.85
CA ASN A 347 -3.79 -22.15 23.23
C ASN A 347 -2.37 -21.56 23.36
N SER A 348 -1.62 -21.44 22.26
CA SER A 348 -0.29 -20.85 22.27
C SER A 348 -0.36 -19.35 21.98
N ASP A 349 0.32 -18.54 22.80
CA ASP A 349 0.53 -17.12 22.50
C ASP A 349 1.37 -16.91 21.24
N VAL A 350 2.14 -17.92 20.82
CA VAL A 350 3.07 -17.86 19.69
C VAL A 350 2.94 -19.12 18.80
N PRO A 351 1.84 -19.28 18.04
CA PRO A 351 1.54 -20.54 17.33
C PRO A 351 2.62 -20.96 16.31
N TYR A 352 3.31 -20.02 15.66
CA TYR A 352 4.40 -20.35 14.74
C TYR A 352 5.61 -20.98 15.44
N ALA A 353 5.83 -20.69 16.73
CA ALA A 353 6.88 -21.35 17.50
C ALA A 353 6.54 -22.83 17.75
N VAL A 354 5.25 -23.14 17.97
CA VAL A 354 4.76 -24.53 18.03
C VAL A 354 5.00 -25.25 16.70
N LEU A 355 4.63 -24.62 15.58
CA LEU A 355 4.90 -25.13 14.23
C LEU A 355 6.38 -25.46 14.03
N PHE A 356 7.29 -24.55 14.41
CA PHE A 356 8.72 -24.75 14.23
C PHE A 356 9.27 -25.85 15.16
N ASN A 357 8.75 -25.96 16.38
CA ASN A 357 9.10 -27.05 17.30
C ASN A 357 8.64 -28.42 16.81
N ASN A 358 7.58 -28.51 16.00
CA ASN A 358 7.12 -29.76 15.38
C ASN A 358 8.14 -30.38 14.40
N THR A 359 9.19 -29.65 14.01
CA THR A 359 10.32 -30.22 13.26
C THR A 359 11.13 -31.24 14.07
N GLY A 360 10.90 -31.31 15.40
CA GLY A 360 11.59 -32.23 16.30
C GLY A 360 12.98 -31.76 16.73
N SER A 361 13.41 -30.55 16.35
CA SER A 361 14.72 -29.99 16.70
C SER A 361 14.60 -28.54 17.20
N PRO A 362 14.84 -28.27 18.50
CA PRO A 362 14.86 -26.91 19.04
C PRO A 362 15.88 -26.00 18.35
N ALA A 363 17.04 -26.56 17.97
CA ALA A 363 18.06 -25.81 17.25
C ALA A 363 17.57 -25.37 15.86
N LEU A 364 16.88 -26.26 15.14
CA LEU A 364 16.28 -25.91 13.85
C LEU A 364 15.16 -24.89 14.04
N ALA A 365 14.30 -25.06 15.05
CA ALA A 365 13.23 -24.11 15.34
C ALA A 365 13.76 -22.68 15.58
N VAL A 366 14.86 -22.55 16.32
CA VAL A 366 15.57 -21.28 16.51
C VAL A 366 16.09 -20.72 15.19
N VAL A 367 16.75 -21.54 14.36
CA VAL A 367 17.26 -21.10 13.04
C VAL A 367 16.13 -20.60 12.14
N LEU A 368 15.02 -21.32 12.04
CA LEU A 368 13.85 -20.93 11.26
C LEU A 368 13.27 -19.59 11.75
N ASN A 369 13.17 -19.43 13.07
CA ASN A 369 12.67 -18.19 13.67
C ASN A 369 13.61 -17.00 13.46
N VAL A 370 14.93 -17.21 13.55
CA VAL A 370 15.93 -16.16 13.30
C VAL A 370 15.88 -15.71 11.84
N ILE A 371 15.76 -16.64 10.89
CA ILE A 371 15.59 -16.30 9.47
C ILE A 371 14.32 -15.47 9.27
N LEU A 372 13.19 -15.93 9.82
CA LEU A 372 11.92 -15.23 9.73
C LEU A 372 11.99 -13.82 10.35
N PHE A 373 12.68 -13.67 11.49
CA PHE A 373 12.92 -12.39 12.13
C PHE A 373 13.65 -11.41 11.22
N PHE A 374 14.74 -11.83 10.57
CA PHE A 374 15.50 -10.93 9.70
C PHE A 374 14.69 -10.50 8.47
N LEU A 375 13.86 -11.37 7.90
CA LEU A 375 12.98 -11.03 6.77
C LEU A 375 11.90 -10.02 7.18
N VAL A 376 11.20 -10.27 8.28
CA VAL A 376 10.18 -9.35 8.80
C VAL A 376 10.82 -8.02 9.23
N PHE A 377 12.03 -8.06 9.81
CA PHE A 377 12.74 -6.84 10.22
C PHE A 377 13.22 -6.02 9.01
N ALA A 378 13.63 -6.66 7.90
CA ALA A 378 13.89 -5.96 6.65
C ALA A 378 12.64 -5.20 6.17
N GLY A 379 11.47 -5.85 6.22
CA GLY A 379 10.19 -5.19 5.92
C GLY A 379 9.88 -4.00 6.83
N ASN A 380 10.30 -4.02 8.11
CA ASN A 380 10.15 -2.88 9.02
C ASN A 380 11.00 -1.66 8.63
N ILE A 381 12.21 -1.88 8.08
CA ILE A 381 13.04 -0.80 7.54
C ILE A 381 12.28 -0.10 6.40
N THR A 382 11.69 -0.88 5.51
CA THR A 382 10.88 -0.44 4.37
C THR A 382 9.57 0.26 4.81
N ALA A 383 8.93 -0.25 5.87
CA ALA A 383 7.73 0.35 6.45
C ALA A 383 7.99 1.77 6.97
N LEU A 384 9.10 1.98 7.68
CA LEU A 384 9.48 3.31 8.16
C LEU A 384 9.85 4.25 6.99
N ALA A 385 10.48 3.73 5.94
CA ALA A 385 10.74 4.50 4.72
C ALA A 385 9.41 5.05 4.16
N THR A 386 8.46 4.15 3.93
CA THR A 386 7.12 4.47 3.43
C THR A 386 6.41 5.50 4.31
N CYS A 387 6.27 5.22 5.60
CA CYS A 387 5.53 6.06 6.54
C CYS A 387 6.15 7.46 6.67
N SER A 388 7.48 7.56 6.69
CA SER A 388 8.16 8.86 6.77
C SER A 388 8.00 9.70 5.50
N ARG A 389 7.93 9.09 4.30
CA ARG A 389 7.67 9.86 3.06
C ARG A 389 6.21 10.27 2.94
N GLU A 390 5.29 9.44 3.39
CA GLU A 390 3.88 9.77 3.51
C GLU A 390 3.67 10.99 4.42
N MET A 391 4.21 10.92 5.64
CA MET A 391 4.12 12.00 6.63
C MET A 391 4.80 13.28 6.14
N TRP A 392 5.92 13.16 5.43
CA TRP A 392 6.61 14.29 4.80
C TRP A 392 5.75 14.95 3.72
N ALA A 393 5.15 14.15 2.83
CA ALA A 393 4.30 14.66 1.75
C ALA A 393 3.09 15.41 2.32
N PHE A 394 2.43 14.83 3.32
CA PHE A 394 1.29 15.47 3.97
C PHE A 394 1.69 16.76 4.72
N ALA A 395 2.88 16.78 5.35
CA ALA A 395 3.44 17.98 5.95
C ALA A 395 3.82 19.07 4.93
N ARG A 396 4.35 18.70 3.75
CA ARG A 396 4.61 19.63 2.62
C ARG A 396 3.33 20.34 2.17
N ASP A 397 2.20 19.65 2.24
CA ASP A 397 0.86 20.19 1.95
C ASP A 397 0.21 20.88 3.16
N ARG A 398 0.98 21.10 4.25
CA ARG A 398 0.51 21.73 5.49
C ARG A 398 -0.63 20.96 6.16
N GLY A 399 -0.59 19.63 6.12
CA GLY A 399 -1.59 18.73 6.69
C GLY A 399 -1.50 18.57 8.21
N LEU A 400 -0.29 18.70 8.77
CA LEU A 400 0.05 18.33 10.14
C LEU A 400 0.44 19.51 11.04
N PRO A 401 0.34 19.37 12.37
CA PRO A 401 1.03 20.26 13.31
C PRO A 401 2.54 20.29 13.01
N TRP A 402 3.16 21.46 13.16
CA TRP A 402 4.58 21.67 12.82
C TRP A 402 4.98 21.28 11.39
N SER A 403 4.04 21.33 10.43
CA SER A 403 4.26 20.98 9.02
C SER A 403 5.55 21.58 8.42
N LYS A 404 5.91 22.82 8.77
CA LYS A 404 7.15 23.46 8.29
C LYS A 404 8.44 22.74 8.72
N TRP A 405 8.43 22.10 9.89
CA TRP A 405 9.57 21.34 10.38
C TRP A 405 9.56 19.91 9.84
N ILE A 406 8.41 19.22 9.91
CA ILE A 406 8.25 17.84 9.43
C ILE A 406 8.47 17.75 7.91
N GLY A 407 7.92 18.70 7.16
CA GLY A 407 8.02 18.75 5.71
C GLY A 407 9.38 19.17 5.20
N LYS A 408 10.34 19.59 6.03
CA LYS A 408 11.61 20.12 5.53
C LYS A 408 12.49 19.02 4.91
N MET A 409 12.90 19.21 3.65
CA MET A 409 13.90 18.37 2.97
C MET A 409 15.33 18.79 3.30
N ASP A 410 16.23 17.82 3.52
CA ASP A 410 17.68 18.11 3.59
C ASP A 410 18.28 18.19 2.18
N PRO A 411 18.92 19.31 1.79
CA PRO A 411 19.40 19.51 0.43
C PRO A 411 20.64 18.67 0.06
N LYS A 412 21.42 18.21 1.04
CA LYS A 412 22.65 17.42 0.80
C LYS A 412 22.33 15.93 0.69
N TRP A 413 21.41 15.47 1.53
CA TRP A 413 21.04 14.06 1.63
C TRP A 413 19.82 13.71 0.77
N GLN A 414 19.00 14.70 0.40
CA GLN A 414 17.73 14.53 -0.31
C GLN A 414 16.78 13.60 0.45
N ILE A 415 16.77 13.74 1.78
CA ILE A 415 15.99 12.91 2.72
C ILE A 415 15.33 13.83 3.76
N PRO A 416 14.06 13.62 4.10
CA PRO A 416 13.37 14.39 5.12
C PRO A 416 13.65 13.85 6.53
N PHE A 417 14.83 14.13 7.08
CA PHE A 417 15.23 13.62 8.41
C PHE A 417 14.20 13.91 9.51
N ASN A 418 13.63 15.12 9.52
CA ASN A 418 12.63 15.50 10.52
C ASN A 418 11.38 14.62 10.48
N SER A 419 10.94 14.22 9.28
CA SER A 419 9.81 13.30 9.13
C SER A 419 10.14 11.89 9.64
N VAL A 420 11.35 11.39 9.38
CA VAL A 420 11.81 10.10 9.92
C VAL A 420 11.78 10.11 11.45
N TYR A 421 12.30 11.17 12.08
CA TYR A 421 12.27 11.29 13.54
C TYR A 421 10.85 11.44 14.09
N ALA A 422 10.02 12.28 13.49
CA ALA A 422 8.63 12.48 13.92
C ALA A 422 7.83 11.17 13.86
N THR A 423 7.95 10.45 12.73
CA THR A 423 7.32 9.14 12.53
C THR A 423 7.80 8.13 13.57
N SER A 424 9.10 8.07 13.82
CA SER A 424 9.69 7.13 14.78
C SER A 424 9.25 7.40 16.22
N VAL A 425 9.18 8.67 16.63
CA VAL A 425 8.67 9.08 17.94
C VAL A 425 7.20 8.71 18.08
N ALA A 426 6.38 8.93 17.06
CA ALA A 426 4.98 8.53 17.07
C ALA A 426 4.82 6.99 17.16
N CYS A 427 5.66 6.22 16.47
CA CYS A 427 5.70 4.76 16.60
C CYS A 427 6.10 4.31 18.01
N VAL A 428 7.09 4.97 18.63
CA VAL A 428 7.48 4.73 20.02
C VAL A 428 6.31 4.99 20.98
N ILE A 429 5.52 6.04 20.75
CA ILE A 429 4.32 6.32 21.55
C ILE A 429 3.27 5.22 21.38
N LEU A 430 3.04 4.71 20.16
CA LEU A 430 2.14 3.57 19.95
C LEU A 430 2.66 2.28 20.61
N ALA A 431 3.99 2.07 20.61
CA ALA A 431 4.61 0.93 21.28
C ALA A 431 4.41 0.93 22.81
N LEU A 432 4.14 2.10 23.43
CA LEU A 432 3.81 2.17 24.86
C LEU A 432 2.48 1.50 25.20
N ILE A 433 1.59 1.27 24.23
CA ILE A 433 0.32 0.52 24.44
C ILE A 433 0.65 -0.88 25.00
N GLN A 434 1.78 -1.47 24.62
CA GLN A 434 2.21 -2.78 25.12
C GLN A 434 2.43 -2.82 26.64
N LEU A 435 2.75 -1.69 27.28
CA LEU A 435 2.91 -1.64 28.73
C LEU A 435 1.59 -1.93 29.47
N GLY A 436 0.46 -1.54 28.87
CA GLY A 436 -0.86 -1.61 29.50
C GLY A 436 -1.76 -2.75 29.02
N SER A 437 -1.42 -3.44 27.93
CA SER A 437 -2.30 -4.46 27.35
C SER A 437 -1.52 -5.63 26.72
N THR A 438 -1.93 -6.86 27.04
CA THR A 438 -1.48 -8.07 26.34
C THR A 438 -2.10 -8.21 24.94
N LEU A 439 -3.17 -7.43 24.65
CA LEU A 439 -3.83 -7.37 23.35
C LEU A 439 -3.36 -6.18 22.50
N ALA A 440 -2.28 -5.51 22.88
CA ALA A 440 -1.77 -4.35 22.17
C ALA A 440 -1.55 -4.64 20.68
N PHE A 441 -1.06 -5.84 20.33
CA PHE A 441 -0.91 -6.26 18.95
C PHE A 441 -2.22 -6.18 18.16
N ASN A 442 -3.27 -6.85 18.64
CA ASN A 442 -4.58 -6.88 17.96
C ASN A 442 -5.19 -5.49 17.83
N ILE A 443 -5.00 -4.63 18.86
CA ILE A 443 -5.43 -3.23 18.84
C ILE A 443 -4.69 -2.45 17.75
N ILE A 444 -3.36 -2.58 17.68
CA ILE A 444 -2.54 -1.83 16.70
C ILE A 444 -2.81 -2.36 15.27
N VAL A 445 -2.97 -3.67 15.09
CA VAL A 445 -3.37 -4.28 13.80
C VAL A 445 -4.74 -3.76 13.35
N SER A 446 -5.73 -3.76 14.23
CA SER A 446 -7.05 -3.24 13.90
C SER A 446 -7.00 -1.74 13.59
N LEU A 447 -6.16 -0.98 14.31
CA LEU A 447 -5.97 0.44 14.06
C LEU A 447 -5.32 0.73 12.69
N SER A 448 -4.37 -0.10 12.26
CA SER A 448 -3.74 0.04 10.94
C SER A 448 -4.74 -0.23 9.81
N VAL A 449 -5.54 -1.30 9.94
CA VAL A 449 -6.61 -1.62 8.98
C VAL A 449 -7.69 -0.53 8.95
N LEU A 450 -8.13 -0.01 10.10
CA LEU A 450 -9.11 1.10 10.15
C LEU A 450 -8.57 2.35 9.44
N GLY A 451 -7.31 2.71 9.70
CA GLY A 451 -6.66 3.86 9.04
C GLY A 451 -6.60 3.69 7.52
N LEU A 452 -6.01 2.59 7.04
CA LEU A 452 -5.80 2.35 5.60
C LEU A 452 -7.11 2.09 4.85
N MET A 453 -8.04 1.29 5.38
CA MET A 453 -9.32 1.08 4.71
C MET A 453 -10.15 2.36 4.61
N SER A 454 -9.99 3.29 5.56
CA SER A 454 -10.63 4.62 5.48
C SER A 454 -10.11 5.41 4.28
N THR A 455 -8.78 5.42 4.05
CA THR A 455 -8.20 6.13 2.91
C THR A 455 -8.58 5.48 1.58
N TYR A 456 -8.62 4.14 1.54
CA TYR A 456 -9.01 3.40 0.36
C TYR A 456 -10.49 3.66 0.03
N ALA A 457 -11.38 3.61 1.01
CA ALA A 457 -12.80 3.92 0.82
C ALA A 457 -13.00 5.35 0.31
N ILE A 458 -12.30 6.35 0.87
CA ILE A 458 -12.42 7.74 0.45
C ILE A 458 -11.90 7.92 -0.99
N SER A 459 -10.69 7.46 -1.29
CA SER A 459 -10.05 7.68 -2.60
C SER A 459 -10.75 6.91 -3.73
N ILE A 460 -11.05 5.62 -3.52
CA ILE A 460 -11.79 4.79 -4.47
C ILE A 460 -13.21 5.34 -4.64
N GLY A 461 -13.85 5.80 -3.56
CA GLY A 461 -15.17 6.43 -3.63
C GLY A 461 -15.18 7.67 -4.53
N CYS A 462 -14.13 8.50 -4.50
CA CYS A 462 -14.03 9.66 -5.37
C CYS A 462 -13.92 9.27 -6.86
N VAL A 463 -13.07 8.29 -7.19
CA VAL A 463 -12.92 7.79 -8.57
C VAL A 463 -14.19 7.10 -9.05
N PHE A 464 -14.81 6.27 -8.20
CA PHE A 464 -16.06 5.58 -8.50
C PHE A 464 -17.19 6.57 -8.79
N TYR A 465 -17.32 7.63 -7.98
CA TYR A 465 -18.31 8.68 -8.19
C TYR A 465 -18.12 9.39 -9.53
N LYS A 466 -16.88 9.74 -9.90
CA LYS A 466 -16.58 10.33 -11.22
C LYS A 466 -16.97 9.42 -12.37
N ARG A 467 -16.65 8.12 -12.27
CA ARG A 467 -17.04 7.12 -13.28
C ARG A 467 -18.57 7.03 -13.42
N LEU A 468 -19.31 7.04 -12.32
CA LEU A 468 -20.77 7.03 -12.34
C LEU A 468 -21.37 8.29 -13.00
N LYS A 469 -20.70 9.43 -12.86
CA LYS A 469 -21.11 10.70 -13.49
C LYS A 469 -20.64 10.84 -14.94
N GLY A 470 -19.81 9.93 -15.45
CA GLY A 470 -19.20 10.05 -16.77
C GLY A 470 -18.19 11.21 -16.84
N GLU A 471 -17.67 11.66 -15.71
CA GLU A 471 -16.64 12.70 -15.68
C GLU A 471 -15.28 12.14 -16.14
N PRO A 472 -14.48 12.93 -16.88
CA PRO A 472 -13.18 12.47 -17.34
C PRO A 472 -12.22 12.27 -16.15
N LEU A 473 -11.49 11.16 -16.22
CA LEU A 473 -10.33 10.89 -15.36
C LEU A 473 -9.03 11.18 -16.14
N PRO A 474 -7.93 11.53 -15.46
CA PRO A 474 -6.64 11.65 -16.13
C PRO A 474 -6.23 10.34 -16.81
N HIS A 475 -5.41 10.46 -17.84
CA HIS A 475 -4.87 9.30 -18.53
C HIS A 475 -4.02 8.43 -17.56
N ALA A 476 -4.27 7.13 -17.56
CA ALA A 476 -3.53 6.14 -16.77
C ALA A 476 -2.79 5.19 -17.72
N ARG A 477 -1.48 5.00 -17.51
CA ARG A 477 -0.68 4.04 -18.28
C ARG A 477 -0.94 2.59 -17.86
N TRP A 478 -1.41 2.40 -16.62
CA TRP A 478 -1.99 1.16 -16.11
C TRP A 478 -3.45 1.45 -15.76
N SER A 479 -4.39 0.89 -16.53
CA SER A 479 -5.81 1.19 -16.40
C SER A 479 -6.66 -0.08 -16.27
N LEU A 480 -7.74 0.03 -15.50
CA LEU A 480 -8.81 -0.96 -15.40
C LEU A 480 -9.72 -0.96 -16.64
N GLY A 481 -9.57 0.04 -17.52
CA GLY A 481 -10.36 0.21 -18.74
C GLY A 481 -11.86 0.21 -18.45
N ARG A 482 -12.61 -0.58 -19.23
CA ARG A 482 -14.07 -0.70 -19.11
C ARG A 482 -14.55 -1.36 -17.82
N TYR A 483 -13.68 -2.12 -17.14
CA TYR A 483 -14.04 -2.81 -15.90
C TYR A 483 -13.91 -1.92 -14.67
N GLY A 484 -13.37 -0.70 -14.81
CA GLY A 484 -13.12 0.21 -13.69
C GLY A 484 -14.34 0.47 -12.82
N ILE A 485 -15.54 0.63 -13.41
CA ILE A 485 -16.76 0.87 -12.63
C ILE A 485 -17.12 -0.32 -11.71
N VAL A 486 -16.99 -1.55 -12.20
CA VAL A 486 -17.32 -2.76 -11.45
C VAL A 486 -16.27 -3.01 -10.36
N ILE A 487 -14.99 -2.89 -10.72
CA ILE A 487 -13.87 -3.09 -9.81
C ILE A 487 -13.86 -2.04 -8.70
N ASN A 488 -13.99 -0.74 -9.04
CA ASN A 488 -14.02 0.32 -8.03
C ASN A 488 -15.28 0.23 -7.14
N GLY A 489 -16.43 -0.14 -7.71
CA GLY A 489 -17.67 -0.32 -6.94
C GLY A 489 -17.57 -1.46 -5.91
N PHE A 490 -17.04 -2.61 -6.31
CA PHE A 490 -16.80 -3.73 -5.41
C PHE A 490 -15.69 -3.43 -4.37
N ALA A 491 -14.60 -2.79 -4.81
CA ALA A 491 -13.51 -2.40 -3.92
C ALA A 491 -13.98 -1.43 -2.82
N LEU A 492 -14.82 -0.44 -3.18
CA LEU A 492 -15.43 0.48 -2.22
C LEU A 492 -16.33 -0.27 -1.23
N PHE A 493 -17.21 -1.16 -1.72
CA PHE A 493 -18.05 -1.98 -0.86
C PHE A 493 -17.21 -2.81 0.12
N TYR A 494 -16.14 -3.44 -0.37
CA TYR A 494 -15.30 -4.31 0.45
C TYR A 494 -14.48 -3.52 1.49
N ALA A 495 -13.96 -2.33 1.13
CA ALA A 495 -13.28 -1.46 2.08
C ALA A 495 -14.23 -1.00 3.21
N LEU A 496 -15.47 -0.62 2.87
CA LEU A 496 -16.50 -0.24 3.86
C LEU A 496 -16.91 -1.44 4.73
N PHE A 497 -17.04 -2.63 4.13
CA PHE A 497 -17.29 -3.87 4.85
C PHE A 497 -16.19 -4.13 5.90
N LEU A 498 -14.92 -4.03 5.52
CA LEU A 498 -13.80 -4.24 6.44
C LEU A 498 -13.76 -3.19 7.56
N LEU A 499 -14.08 -1.93 7.30
CA LEU A 499 -14.18 -0.89 8.34
C LEU A 499 -15.17 -1.26 9.44
N VAL A 500 -16.30 -1.86 9.07
CA VAL A 500 -17.32 -2.30 10.05
C VAL A 500 -16.77 -3.46 10.88
N PHE A 501 -16.29 -4.54 10.24
CA PHE A 501 -15.85 -5.74 10.98
C PHE A 501 -14.55 -5.53 11.76
N CYS A 502 -13.71 -4.59 11.36
CA CYS A 502 -12.53 -4.21 12.13
C CYS A 502 -12.87 -3.56 13.48
N CYS A 503 -14.11 -3.09 13.65
CA CYS A 503 -14.58 -2.58 14.93
C CYS A 503 -15.04 -3.66 15.91
N PHE A 504 -15.20 -4.91 15.45
CA PHE A 504 -15.68 -6.00 16.27
C PHE A 504 -14.52 -6.61 17.09
N PRO A 505 -14.81 -7.21 18.25
CA PRO A 505 -13.82 -7.93 19.02
C PRO A 505 -13.45 -9.27 18.36
N SER A 506 -12.20 -9.68 18.50
CA SER A 506 -11.69 -10.94 17.94
C SER A 506 -12.32 -12.18 18.60
N TYR A 507 -12.76 -12.06 19.86
CA TYR A 507 -13.29 -13.14 20.70
C TYR A 507 -14.52 -12.69 21.49
N LEU A 508 -15.34 -13.63 21.94
CA LEU A 508 -16.47 -13.43 22.87
C LEU A 508 -16.40 -14.44 24.04
N PRO A 509 -16.90 -14.07 25.24
CA PRO A 509 -17.41 -12.76 25.64
C PRO A 509 -16.30 -11.71 25.80
N VAL A 510 -16.68 -10.43 25.91
CA VAL A 510 -15.75 -9.30 26.03
C VAL A 510 -15.95 -8.55 27.34
N ASP A 511 -14.84 -8.15 27.94
CA ASP A 511 -14.73 -7.19 29.03
C ASP A 511 -13.77 -6.04 28.66
N ALA A 512 -13.55 -5.11 29.59
CA ALA A 512 -12.67 -3.96 29.34
C ALA A 512 -11.20 -4.33 29.03
N SER A 513 -10.73 -5.48 29.53
CA SER A 513 -9.37 -5.95 29.30
C SER A 513 -9.20 -6.70 27.98
N SER A 514 -10.29 -7.30 27.48
CA SER A 514 -10.34 -8.08 26.24
C SER A 514 -10.94 -7.35 25.03
N ALA A 515 -11.47 -6.13 25.25
CA ALA A 515 -12.09 -5.33 24.21
C ALA A 515 -11.10 -4.85 23.13
N ASN A 516 -11.60 -4.79 21.89
CA ASN A 516 -10.90 -4.12 20.81
C ASN A 516 -11.05 -2.60 20.96
N TRP A 517 -10.01 -1.95 21.50
CA TRP A 517 -9.99 -0.50 21.72
C TRP A 517 -9.62 0.32 20.47
N SER A 518 -9.30 -0.33 19.34
CA SER A 518 -8.92 0.38 18.12
C SER A 518 -9.99 1.34 17.58
N PRO A 519 -11.32 1.07 17.64
CA PRO A 519 -12.32 1.99 17.12
C PRO A 519 -12.40 3.28 17.94
N LEU A 520 -12.14 3.20 19.25
CA LEU A 520 -12.07 4.38 20.10
C LEU A 520 -10.91 5.27 19.70
N ILE A 521 -9.71 4.69 19.53
CA ILE A 521 -8.51 5.43 19.11
C ILE A 521 -8.75 6.06 17.73
N TRP A 522 -9.31 5.29 16.79
CA TRP A 522 -9.66 5.77 15.45
C TRP A 522 -10.66 6.94 15.48
N ALA A 523 -11.74 6.84 16.27
CA ALA A 523 -12.72 7.92 16.43
C ALA A 523 -12.10 9.18 17.07
N VAL A 524 -11.22 9.01 18.06
CA VAL A 524 -10.49 10.13 18.69
C VAL A 524 -9.61 10.86 17.66
N VAL A 525 -8.89 10.12 16.81
CA VAL A 525 -8.06 10.72 15.75
C VAL A 525 -8.93 11.41 14.69
N ILE A 526 -10.08 10.85 14.32
CA ILE A 526 -11.05 11.52 13.43
C ILE A 526 -11.51 12.85 14.04
N ILE A 527 -11.94 12.84 15.32
CA ILE A 527 -12.40 14.04 16.01
C ILE A 527 -11.27 15.08 16.10
N ALA A 528 -10.05 14.66 16.41
CA ALA A 528 -8.88 15.53 16.45
C ALA A 528 -8.57 16.13 15.07
N SER A 529 -8.62 15.32 14.01
CA SER A 529 -8.43 15.75 12.63
C SER A 529 -9.49 16.77 12.21
N VAL A 530 -10.77 16.49 12.46
CA VAL A 530 -11.89 17.41 12.14
C VAL A 530 -11.76 18.72 12.92
N THR A 531 -11.43 18.65 14.21
CA THR A 531 -11.23 19.83 15.05
C THR A 531 -10.07 20.68 14.55
N TYR A 532 -8.93 20.04 14.26
CA TYR A 532 -7.76 20.73 13.76
C TYR A 532 -7.98 21.30 12.35
N TYR A 533 -8.77 20.64 11.51
CA TYR A 533 -9.23 21.19 10.24
C TYR A 533 -10.09 22.44 10.45
N ALA A 534 -11.08 22.39 11.33
CA ALA A 534 -11.99 23.52 11.58
C ALA A 534 -11.25 24.75 12.14
N VAL A 535 -10.30 24.54 13.05
CA VAL A 535 -9.55 25.61 13.71
C VAL A 535 -8.43 26.17 12.83
N TRP A 536 -7.71 25.31 12.11
CA TRP A 536 -6.48 25.70 11.41
C TRP A 536 -6.43 25.25 9.94
N GLY A 537 -6.75 23.98 9.66
CA GLY A 537 -6.63 23.38 8.33
C GLY A 537 -7.45 24.09 7.25
N LYS A 538 -8.66 24.57 7.57
CA LYS A 538 -9.53 25.33 6.65
C LYS A 538 -8.87 26.58 6.07
N ASN A 539 -7.88 27.15 6.76
CA ASN A 539 -7.18 28.35 6.30
C ASN A 539 -5.75 28.07 5.81
N HIS A 540 -5.12 26.98 6.25
CA HIS A 540 -3.68 26.75 6.04
C HIS A 540 -3.33 25.50 5.23
N TYR A 541 -4.17 24.47 5.24
CA TYR A 541 -3.94 23.24 4.47
C TYR A 541 -4.01 23.56 2.97
N THR A 542 -2.99 23.21 2.21
CA THR A 542 -2.98 23.42 0.76
C THR A 542 -3.36 22.12 0.07
N ALA A 543 -4.51 22.10 -0.61
CA ALA A 543 -4.96 20.87 -1.25
C ALA A 543 -4.08 20.61 -2.49
N PRO A 544 -3.57 19.38 -2.71
CA PRO A 544 -2.73 19.09 -3.88
C PRO A 544 -3.32 19.54 -5.22
N VAL A 545 -4.64 19.46 -5.37
CA VAL A 545 -5.36 19.90 -6.58
C VAL A 545 -5.11 21.36 -6.95
N ASP A 546 -4.76 22.23 -5.99
CA ASP A 546 -4.47 23.66 -6.22
C ASP A 546 -3.23 23.86 -7.10
N PHE A 547 -2.40 22.82 -7.26
CA PHE A 547 -1.20 22.83 -8.10
C PHE A 547 -1.36 22.04 -9.41
N VAL A 548 -2.40 21.21 -9.53
CA VAL A 548 -2.61 20.32 -10.68
C VAL A 548 -3.00 21.13 -11.92
N GLU A 549 -2.36 20.84 -13.06
CA GLU A 549 -2.63 21.48 -14.34
C GLU A 549 -4.12 21.41 -14.72
N GLY A 550 -4.65 22.51 -15.25
CA GLY A 550 -6.09 22.70 -15.50
C GLY A 550 -6.91 23.10 -14.28
N ARG A 551 -6.39 22.94 -13.06
CA ARG A 551 -7.00 23.42 -11.79
C ARG A 551 -6.11 24.33 -10.97
N LYS A 552 -4.89 24.57 -11.47
CA LYS A 552 -3.83 25.34 -10.83
C LYS A 552 -4.28 26.77 -10.52
N VAL A 553 -4.05 27.21 -9.28
CA VAL A 553 -4.31 28.59 -8.87
C VAL A 553 -3.35 29.54 -9.59
N ALA A 554 -3.88 30.63 -10.15
CA ALA A 554 -3.10 31.61 -10.91
C ALA A 554 -1.95 32.20 -10.07
N GLY A 555 -0.75 32.29 -10.66
CA GLY A 555 0.44 32.86 -10.03
C GLY A 555 1.18 31.91 -9.08
N VAL A 556 0.72 30.67 -8.88
CA VAL A 556 1.42 29.69 -8.04
C VAL A 556 2.50 28.95 -8.85
N GLY A 557 3.69 28.76 -8.28
CA GLY A 557 4.80 28.01 -8.91
C GLY A 557 4.61 26.50 -8.85
N LEU A 558 5.67 25.73 -9.13
CA LEU A 558 5.75 24.34 -8.69
C LEU A 558 5.92 24.31 -7.17
N GLN A 559 5.25 23.40 -6.51
CA GLN A 559 5.35 23.23 -5.06
C GLN A 559 6.67 22.56 -4.69
N SER A 560 7.35 23.13 -3.71
CA SER A 560 8.47 22.53 -2.99
C SER A 560 8.13 22.41 -1.50
N SER A 561 8.96 21.67 -0.78
CA SER A 561 8.90 21.51 0.66
C SER A 561 9.31 22.72 1.48
#